data_AF-A0A2P4YMS4-F1
#
_entry.id   AF-A0A2P4YMS4-F1
#
_cell.length_a   1.000
_cell.length_b   1.000
_cell.length_c   1.000
_cell.angle_alpha   90.00
_cell.angle_beta   90.00
_cell.angle_gamma   90.00
#
_symmetry.space_group_name_H-M   'P 1'
#
loop_
_entity.id
_entity.type
_entity.pdbx_description
1 polymer ?
#
loop_
_entity_poly.entity_id
_entity_poly.type
_entity_poly.pdbx_seq_one_letter_code
_entity_poly.pdbx_strand_id
1 'polypeptide(L)'
;MKDKLSLYLIVVALTVNGFTLDLTEVCSDLKKTPIHLQQYARQLGCMVEKAKADAAVYGGASSLASKKQIHRAVLSVPLHFPLPKRSGPARR
;
A
#
# COMPACT_ATOMS: atom_id res chain seq x y z
N MET A 1 3.15 2.12 19.40
CA MET A 1 3.12 0.63 19.32
C MET A 1 2.18 0.12 18.23
N LYS A 2 0.95 0.65 18.10
CA LYS A 2 -0.04 0.23 17.07
C LYS A 2 0.44 0.38 15.62
N ASP A 3 1.22 1.42 15.32
CA ASP A 3 1.71 1.65 13.95
C ASP A 3 2.79 0.66 13.55
N LYS A 4 3.66 0.27 14.50
CA LYS A 4 4.68 -0.75 14.29
C LYS A 4 4.07 -2.12 13.98
N LEU A 5 2.98 -2.48 14.67
CA LEU A 5 2.23 -3.70 14.37
C LEU A 5 1.63 -3.66 12.97
N SER A 6 1.06 -2.51 12.56
CA SER A 6 0.50 -2.33 11.22
C SER A 6 1.56 -2.51 10.13
N LEU A 7 2.77 -1.99 10.34
CA LEU A 7 3.92 -2.20 9.44
C LEU A 7 4.27 -3.69 9.30
N TYR A 8 4.38 -4.43 10.41
CA TYR A 8 4.65 -5.87 10.34
C TYR A 8 3.54 -6.65 9.64
N LEU A 9 2.27 -6.31 9.87
CA LEU A 9 1.15 -6.95 9.17
C LEU A 9 1.21 -6.71 7.66
N ILE A 10 1.56 -5.51 7.22
CA ILE A 10 1.74 -5.21 5.78
C ILE A 10 2.88 -6.04 5.19
N VAL A 11 3.99 -6.21 5.92
CA VAL A 11 5.11 -7.05 5.46
C VAL A 11 4.67 -8.50 5.29
N VAL A 12 3.95 -9.06 6.27
CA VAL A 12 3.41 -10.42 6.17
C VAL A 12 2.44 -10.53 4.98
N ALA A 13 1.53 -9.56 4.82
CA ALA A 13 0.59 -9.52 3.71
C ALA A 13 1.29 -9.43 2.34
N LEU A 14 2.39 -8.67 2.23
CA LEU A 14 3.21 -8.62 1.02
C LEU A 14 3.84 -9.98 0.74
N THR A 15 4.40 -10.66 1.75
CA THR A 15 5.06 -11.97 1.53
C THR A 15 4.10 -13.04 1.04
N VAL A 16 2.86 -13.08 1.53
CA VAL A 16 1.87 -14.08 1.10
C VAL A 16 1.26 -13.78 -0.27
N ASN A 17 1.28 -12.52 -0.72
CA ASN A 17 0.72 -12.07 -2.00
C ASN A 17 1.79 -11.82 -3.09
N GLY A 18 2.95 -12.50 -3.00
CA GLY A 18 3.99 -12.37 -4.02
C GLY A 18 4.55 -10.95 -4.16
N PHE A 19 4.68 -10.24 -3.03
CA PHE A 19 5.21 -8.88 -2.93
C PHE A 19 4.38 -7.79 -3.63
N THR A 20 3.12 -8.09 -3.94
CA THR A 20 2.14 -7.14 -4.47
C THR A 20 0.89 -7.16 -3.58
N LEU A 21 0.34 -6.00 -3.24
CA LEU A 21 -0.76 -5.90 -2.27
C LEU A 21 -1.78 -4.85 -2.68
N ASP A 22 -3.07 -5.19 -2.65
CA ASP A 22 -4.15 -4.20 -2.74
C ASP A 22 -4.37 -3.53 -1.38
N LEU A 23 -4.01 -2.26 -1.28
CA LEU A 23 -4.18 -1.49 -0.04
C LEU A 23 -5.65 -1.17 0.26
N THR A 24 -6.57 -1.22 -0.72
CA THR A 24 -7.98 -0.95 -0.50
C THR A 24 -8.62 -2.00 0.42
N GLU A 25 -8.34 -3.28 0.19
CA GLU A 25 -8.80 -4.39 1.05
C GLU A 25 -8.14 -4.33 2.43
N VAL A 26 -6.83 -4.10 2.48
CA VAL A 26 -6.10 -3.99 3.75
C VAL A 26 -6.60 -2.81 4.61
N CYS A 27 -7.03 -1.71 3.97
CA CYS A 27 -7.65 -0.59 4.69
C CYS A 27 -8.99 -0.99 5.32
N SER A 28 -9.79 -1.79 4.61
CA SER A 28 -11.06 -2.33 5.11
C SER A 28 -10.84 -3.20 6.34
N ASP A 29 -9.92 -4.17 6.26
CA ASP A 29 -9.62 -5.11 7.35
C ASP A 29 -9.06 -4.40 8.59
N LEU A 30 -8.10 -3.50 8.39
CA LEU A 30 -7.45 -2.79 9.49
C LEU A 30 -8.26 -1.59 10.00
N LYS A 31 -9.39 -1.25 9.34
CA LYS A 31 -10.21 -0.06 9.60
C LYS A 31 -9.36 1.22 9.65
N LYS A 32 -8.45 1.36 8.68
CA LYS A 32 -7.50 2.48 8.58
C LYS A 32 -7.78 3.29 7.32
N THR A 33 -7.45 4.56 7.36
CA THR A 33 -7.60 5.42 6.18
C THR A 33 -6.56 5.06 5.12
N PRO A 34 -6.91 5.15 3.82
CA PRO A 34 -5.98 4.85 2.72
C PRO A 34 -4.69 5.66 2.77
N ILE A 35 -4.75 6.91 3.22
CA ILE A 35 -3.58 7.79 3.32
C ILE A 35 -2.53 7.20 4.26
N HIS A 36 -2.94 6.66 5.41
CA HIS A 36 -2.00 6.07 6.38
C HIS A 36 -1.37 4.77 5.84
N LEU A 37 -2.16 3.89 5.20
CA LEU A 37 -1.61 2.65 4.64
C LEU A 37 -0.63 2.92 3.50
N GLN A 38 -0.92 3.91 2.65
CA GLN A 38 0.02 4.32 1.60
C GLN A 38 1.33 4.87 2.17
N GLN A 39 1.27 5.61 3.28
CA GLN A 39 2.46 6.10 3.97
C GLN A 39 3.28 4.93 4.56
N TYR A 40 2.63 3.97 5.21
CA TYR A 40 3.32 2.79 5.74
C TYR A 40 3.94 1.94 4.63
N ALA A 41 3.24 1.72 3.52
CA ALA A 41 3.80 1.02 2.36
C ALA A 41 5.06 1.72 1.83
N ARG A 42 5.04 3.06 1.71
CA ARG A 42 6.22 3.85 1.30
C ARG A 42 7.36 3.82 2.32
N GLN A 43 7.06 3.79 3.63
CA GLN A 43 8.07 3.61 4.67
C GLN A 43 8.76 2.24 4.59
N LEU A 44 8.05 1.22 4.13
CA LEU A 44 8.58 -0.12 3.88
C LEU A 44 9.35 -0.23 2.55
N GLY A 45 9.44 0.84 1.76
CA GLY A 45 10.13 0.85 0.47
C GLY A 45 9.28 0.39 -0.70
N CYS A 46 7.95 0.30 -0.53
CA CYS A 46 7.04 -0.06 -1.61
C CYS A 46 6.77 1.14 -2.53
N MET A 47 6.66 0.84 -3.83
CA MET A 47 5.96 1.74 -4.75
C MET A 47 4.45 1.61 -4.54
N VAL A 48 3.75 2.74 -4.59
CA VAL A 48 2.28 2.77 -4.50
C VAL A 48 1.72 3.38 -5.77
N GLU A 49 0.95 2.58 -6.49
CA GLU A 49 0.40 2.90 -7.80
C GLU A 49 -1.13 2.87 -7.76
N LYS A 50 -1.76 3.61 -8.68
CA LYS A 50 -3.19 3.44 -8.95
C LYS A 50 -3.33 2.37 -10.04
N ALA A 51 -3.94 1.26 -9.69
CA ALA A 51 -4.18 0.16 -10.63
C ALA A 51 -5.68 -0.04 -10.86
N LYS A 52 -6.03 -0.72 -11.95
CA LYS A 52 -7.38 -1.29 -12.09
C LYS A 52 -7.43 -2.57 -11.28
N ALA A 53 -8.52 -2.79 -10.56
CA ALA A 53 -8.74 -4.07 -9.88
C ALA A 53 -8.73 -5.20 -10.92
N ASP A 54 -7.85 -6.18 -10.74
CA ASP A 54 -7.76 -7.32 -11.64
C ASP A 54 -8.65 -8.45 -11.10
N ALA A 55 -9.62 -8.87 -11.92
CA ALA A 55 -10.67 -9.79 -11.47
C ALA A 55 -10.17 -11.22 -11.18
N ALA A 56 -8.95 -11.55 -11.62
CA ALA A 56 -8.40 -12.91 -11.55
C ALA A 56 -7.70 -13.25 -10.22
N VAL A 57 -7.31 -12.27 -9.42
CA VAL A 57 -6.51 -12.52 -8.19
C VAL A 57 -7.39 -12.80 -6.96
N TYR A 58 -8.61 -12.27 -6.93
CA TYR A 58 -9.53 -12.40 -5.80
C TYR A 58 -10.70 -13.31 -6.20
N GLY A 59 -10.51 -14.62 -6.03
CA GLY A 59 -11.53 -15.63 -6.32
C GLY A 59 -12.82 -15.40 -5.53
N GLY A 60 -13.88 -15.01 -6.24
CA GLY A 60 -15.28 -15.19 -5.84
C GLY A 60 -15.87 -14.19 -4.83
N ALA A 61 -16.87 -13.43 -5.31
CA ALA A 61 -18.03 -12.86 -4.59
C ALA A 61 -18.21 -11.33 -4.61
N SER A 62 -17.31 -10.55 -5.22
CA SER A 62 -17.62 -9.15 -5.55
C SER A 62 -17.97 -9.03 -7.04
N SER A 63 -19.27 -9.02 -7.29
CA SER A 63 -19.97 -8.75 -8.54
C SER A 63 -19.33 -7.69 -9.45
N LEU A 64 -19.43 -7.97 -10.76
CA LEU A 64 -19.43 -7.04 -11.89
C LEU A 64 -18.41 -5.90 -11.85
N ALA A 65 -17.38 -6.03 -12.70
CA ALA A 65 -16.88 -4.94 -13.55
C ALA A 65 -16.84 -3.54 -12.92
N SER A 66 -16.38 -3.43 -11.68
CA SER A 66 -16.21 -2.12 -11.09
C SER A 66 -14.86 -1.62 -11.56
N LYS A 67 -14.88 -0.60 -12.42
CA LYS A 67 -13.73 0.24 -12.83
C LYS A 67 -13.13 1.00 -11.63
N LYS A 68 -13.11 0.38 -10.45
CA LYS A 68 -12.68 0.98 -9.20
C LYS A 68 -11.15 0.98 -9.24
N GLN A 69 -10.60 2.18 -9.26
CA GLN A 69 -9.16 2.36 -9.09
C GLN A 69 -8.80 1.90 -7.68
N ILE A 70 -7.84 0.99 -7.59
CA ILE A 70 -7.28 0.49 -6.35
C ILE A 70 -5.90 1.10 -6.14
N HIS A 71 -5.48 1.15 -4.87
CA HIS A 71 -4.11 1.52 -4.53
C HIS A 71 -3.28 0.26 -4.35
N ARG A 72 -2.44 -0.05 -5.33
CA ARG A 72 -1.57 -1.23 -5.31
C ARG A 72 -0.21 -0.85 -4.75
N ALA A 73 0.22 -1.55 -3.69
CA ALA A 73 1.59 -1.52 -3.22
C ALA A 73 2.40 -2.64 -3.87
N VAL A 74 3.60 -2.32 -4.35
CA VAL A 74 4.55 -3.29 -4.93
C VAL A 74 5.89 -3.12 -4.24
N LEU A 75 6.42 -4.22 -3.70
CA LEU A 75 7.76 -4.28 -3.14
C LEU A 75 8.69 -4.95 -4.14
N SER A 76 9.61 -4.17 -4.70
CA SER A 76 10.60 -4.63 -5.68
C SER A 76 11.99 -4.17 -5.30
N VAL A 77 13.01 -4.80 -5.89
CA VAL A 77 14.41 -4.36 -5.78
C VAL A 77 14.78 -3.51 -7.00
N PRO A 78 15.52 -2.39 -6.82
CA PRO A 78 15.89 -1.79 -5.53
C PRO A 78 14.67 -1.19 -4.80
N LEU A 79 14.77 -1.05 -3.48
CA LEU A 79 13.70 -0.48 -2.64
C LEU A 79 13.45 1.00 -2.97
N HIS A 80 12.18 1.41 -2.90
CA HIS A 80 11.75 2.77 -3.23
C HIS A 80 11.31 3.54 -1.98
N PHE A 81 12.22 4.34 -1.41
CA PHE A 81 11.90 5.22 -0.30
C PHE A 81 11.60 6.64 -0.79
N PRO A 82 10.60 7.34 -0.19
CA PRO A 82 10.33 8.72 -0.53
C PRO A 82 11.54 9.59 -0.18
N LEU A 83 11.91 10.50 -1.09
CA LEU A 83 12.97 11.46 -0.81
C LEU A 83 12.56 12.36 0.36
N PRO A 84 13.49 12.71 1.26
CA PRO A 84 13.24 13.72 2.27
C PRO A 84 12.77 15.00 1.58
N LYS A 85 11.60 15.53 1.97
CA LYS A 85 11.19 16.86 1.53
C LYS A 85 12.20 17.85 2.09
N ARG A 86 13.10 18.33 1.25
CA ARG A 86 14.03 19.41 1.59
C ARG A 86 13.18 20.64 1.90
N SER A 87 12.93 20.92 3.18
CA SER A 87 12.33 22.20 3.56
C SER A 87 13.26 23.30 3.03
N GLY A 88 12.68 24.29 2.36
CA GLY A 88 13.43 25.42 1.81
C GLY A 88 14.31 26.09 2.87
N PRO A 89 15.25 26.96 2.44
CA PRO A 89 16.20 27.58 3.36
C PRO A 89 15.45 28.24 4.53
N ALA A 90 15.88 27.92 5.75
CA ALA A 90 15.42 28.58 6.96
C ALA A 90 15.60 30.08 6.77
N ARG A 91 14.49 30.84 6.70
CA ARG A 91 14.57 32.30 6.85
C ARG A 91 15.07 32.54 8.28
N ARG A 92 16.35 32.88 8.37
CA ARG A 92 16.94 33.50 9.56
C ARG A 92 16.54 34.96 9.60
#